data_AF-A0A9W9ZN82-F1
#
_entry.id   AF-A0A9W9ZN82-F1
#
_cell.length_a   1.000
_cell.length_b   1.000
_cell.length_c   1.000
_cell.angle_alpha   90.00
_cell.angle_beta   90.00
_cell.angle_gamma   90.00
#
_symmetry.space_group_name_H-M   'P 1'
#
loop_
_entity.id
_entity.type
_entity.pdbx_description
1 polymer ?
#
loop_
_entity_poly.entity_id
_entity_poly.type
_entity_poly.pdbx_seq_one_letter_code
_entity_poly.pdbx_strand_id
1 'polypeptide(L)'
;MFCSNCGAETVSTANFCTRCGQGLMDNDTDDSDSDTECNFDEEAIITYYFNRGFEYNEILLFLTSKTVWTLKTEQPSEDILKEVRKRIQEIIDGPGSMGGYRTVWHTLELEGVRVPRIVVQEIIRELDPEGTELRKRHCLKRRQYHNPGPNYAWHVDGYDKVKPWGFPIHGCIDGYSRRIMWLEVARSNNLPEYPAMYYVEAVKDLGGCPVEVVTDLGTENGLLASIQSYFRQNPDAHRYVPSPRNQRIEGWWSFYSKNRSSWWRNFFQALETDGKIDLTSEMNKECLWYCFSGVLQADCDAVKEHWNTHYIRRSRHNTVGGRPDSLFFLPEYHGAVNNLLSSVEPNEIECVSQQIIVTQDTDEYQEYFDYVVEGLNIEAPTTWKEALQQYEKLTHIAEFGFSP
;
A
#
# COMPACT_ATOMS: atom_id res chain seq x y z
N MET A 1 -49.74 11.81 -60.25
CA MET A 1 -50.28 10.84 -59.27
C MET A 1 -50.53 11.57 -57.98
N PHE A 2 -51.36 11.07 -57.08
CA PHE A 2 -51.49 11.64 -55.73
C PHE A 2 -50.99 10.62 -54.72
N CYS A 3 -50.25 11.07 -53.73
CA CYS A 3 -49.88 10.20 -52.62
C CYS A 3 -51.13 9.84 -51.81
N SER A 4 -51.43 8.55 -51.71
CA SER A 4 -52.59 8.02 -50.98
C SER A 4 -52.56 8.32 -49.48
N ASN A 5 -51.40 8.68 -48.92
CA ASN A 5 -51.24 8.98 -47.49
C ASN A 5 -51.41 10.48 -47.15
N CYS A 6 -50.91 11.40 -47.99
CA CYS A 6 -50.92 12.84 -47.66
C CYS A 6 -51.61 13.72 -48.72
N GLY A 7 -52.12 13.14 -49.80
CA GLY A 7 -52.88 13.83 -50.86
C GLY A 7 -52.06 14.79 -51.72
N ALA A 8 -50.75 14.87 -51.54
CA ALA A 8 -49.89 15.74 -52.33
C ALA A 8 -49.73 15.21 -53.77
N GLU A 9 -49.68 16.13 -54.73
CA GLU A 9 -49.49 15.83 -56.15
C GLU A 9 -48.03 15.42 -56.41
N THR A 10 -47.83 14.23 -56.99
CA THR A 10 -46.52 13.64 -57.26
C THR A 10 -46.32 13.39 -58.75
N VAL A 11 -45.07 13.58 -59.18
CA VAL A 11 -44.62 13.32 -60.56
C VAL A 11 -44.66 11.81 -60.81
N SER A 12 -45.11 11.38 -61.99
CA SER A 12 -45.42 9.97 -62.28
C SER A 12 -44.21 9.02 -62.25
N THR A 13 -42.99 9.54 -62.17
CA THR A 13 -41.73 8.78 -62.15
C THR A 13 -41.06 8.72 -60.77
N ALA A 14 -41.70 9.28 -59.73
CA ALA A 14 -41.13 9.28 -58.39
C ALA A 14 -41.52 8.03 -57.59
N ASN A 15 -40.53 7.26 -57.15
CA ASN A 15 -40.73 6.05 -56.34
C ASN A 15 -41.16 6.35 -54.88
N PHE A 16 -41.04 7.60 -54.42
CA PHE A 16 -41.41 8.04 -53.08
C PHE A 16 -42.06 9.43 -53.12
N CYS A 17 -43.00 9.69 -52.21
CA CYS A 17 -43.62 10.99 -52.04
C CYS A 17 -42.61 11.97 -51.43
N THR A 18 -42.31 13.06 -52.13
CA THR A 18 -41.33 14.08 -51.71
C THR A 18 -41.74 14.85 -50.46
N ARG A 19 -43.02 14.79 -50.04
CA ARG A 19 -43.53 15.50 -48.86
C ARG A 19 -43.54 14.67 -47.58
N CYS A 20 -43.80 13.36 -47.69
CA CYS A 20 -43.91 12.48 -46.52
C CYS A 20 -42.97 11.28 -46.55
N GLY A 21 -42.22 11.07 -47.64
CA GLY A 21 -41.24 9.99 -47.78
C GLY A 21 -41.82 8.61 -48.10
N GLN A 22 -43.14 8.44 -48.19
CA GLN A 22 -43.77 7.14 -48.43
C GLN A 22 -43.57 6.65 -49.88
N GLY A 23 -43.25 5.36 -50.07
CA GLY A 23 -43.13 4.74 -51.39
C GLY A 23 -44.44 4.75 -52.19
N LEU A 24 -44.36 4.95 -53.50
CA LEU A 24 -45.49 4.92 -54.43
C LEU A 24 -45.20 3.84 -55.49
N MET A 25 -46.17 2.97 -55.77
CA MET A 25 -46.22 1.80 -56.68
C MET A 25 -46.00 0.42 -56.03
N ASP A 26 -46.56 -0.69 -56.54
CA ASP A 26 -47.88 -1.10 -57.08
C ASP A 26 -47.68 -2.56 -57.58
N ASN A 27 -48.64 -3.45 -57.32
CA ASN A 27 -48.57 -4.88 -57.61
C ASN A 27 -48.73 -5.18 -59.11
N ASP A 28 -47.83 -5.99 -59.67
CA ASP A 28 -48.12 -7.12 -60.57
C ASP A 28 -46.81 -7.73 -61.09
N THR A 29 -46.32 -8.81 -60.46
CA THR A 29 -45.61 -9.92 -61.14
C THR A 29 -45.34 -11.11 -60.20
N ASP A 30 -45.79 -12.26 -60.70
CA ASP A 30 -45.35 -13.65 -60.54
C ASP A 30 -45.50 -14.43 -59.22
N ASP A 31 -46.33 -15.48 -59.38
CA ASP A 31 -46.64 -16.59 -58.49
C ASP A 31 -45.41 -17.44 -58.10
N SER A 32 -45.50 -17.91 -56.85
CA SER A 32 -44.89 -19.12 -56.26
C SER A 32 -43.37 -19.14 -56.02
N ASP A 33 -42.98 -18.77 -54.79
CA ASP A 33 -42.63 -19.81 -53.82
C ASP A 33 -42.65 -19.30 -52.36
N SER A 34 -43.67 -19.81 -51.64
CA SER A 34 -43.83 -19.91 -50.18
C SER A 34 -43.67 -18.64 -49.31
N ASP A 35 -44.81 -18.05 -48.99
CA ASP A 35 -45.04 -17.31 -47.75
C ASP A 35 -44.70 -18.13 -46.50
N THR A 36 -44.03 -17.50 -45.56
CA THR A 36 -44.38 -17.67 -44.15
C THR A 36 -44.23 -16.31 -43.48
N GLU A 37 -45.27 -15.47 -43.61
CA GLU A 37 -45.48 -14.36 -42.67
C GLU A 37 -45.65 -14.97 -41.28
N CYS A 38 -44.59 -14.95 -40.47
CA CYS A 38 -44.70 -15.25 -39.06
C CYS A 38 -45.38 -14.05 -38.39
N ASN A 39 -46.66 -14.22 -38.08
CA ASN A 39 -47.40 -13.30 -37.24
C ASN A 39 -46.74 -13.30 -35.85
N PHE A 40 -45.86 -12.33 -35.59
CA PHE A 40 -45.24 -12.15 -34.29
C PHE A 40 -46.30 -11.60 -33.34
N ASP A 41 -46.47 -12.25 -32.19
CA ASP A 41 -47.30 -11.73 -31.11
C ASP A 41 -46.59 -10.49 -30.50
N GLU A 42 -46.88 -9.32 -31.06
CA GLU A 42 -46.27 -8.04 -30.66
C GLU A 42 -46.49 -7.77 -29.17
N GLU A 43 -47.60 -8.25 -28.61
CA GLU A 43 -47.94 -8.12 -27.20
C GLU A 43 -46.96 -8.91 -26.31
N ALA A 44 -46.52 -10.10 -26.75
CA ALA A 44 -45.52 -10.90 -26.05
C ALA A 44 -44.13 -10.24 -26.07
N ILE A 45 -43.75 -9.60 -27.18
CA ILE A 45 -42.46 -8.91 -27.33
C ILE A 45 -42.42 -7.64 -26.49
N ILE A 46 -43.51 -6.84 -26.51
CA ILE A 46 -43.63 -5.65 -25.67
C ILE A 46 -43.58 -6.05 -24.20
N THR A 47 -44.30 -7.10 -23.80
CA THR A 47 -44.30 -7.60 -22.42
C THR A 47 -42.91 -8.08 -21.98
N TYR A 48 -42.15 -8.71 -22.87
CA TYR A 48 -40.78 -9.16 -22.61
C TYR A 48 -39.81 -8.00 -22.32
N TYR A 49 -39.86 -6.92 -23.11
CA TYR A 49 -39.00 -5.76 -22.90
C TYR A 49 -39.48 -4.89 -21.73
N PHE A 50 -40.79 -4.71 -21.57
CA PHE A 50 -41.36 -3.94 -20.46
C PHE A 50 -41.02 -4.55 -19.09
N ASN A 51 -41.15 -5.87 -18.94
CA ASN A 51 -40.80 -6.58 -17.70
C ASN A 51 -39.31 -6.57 -17.37
N ARG A 52 -38.46 -6.14 -18.31
CA ARG A 52 -37.02 -5.96 -18.13
C ARG A 52 -36.62 -4.50 -17.91
N GLY A 53 -37.60 -3.60 -17.78
CA GLY A 53 -37.41 -2.22 -17.36
C GLY A 53 -36.95 -1.25 -18.45
N PHE A 54 -37.14 -1.62 -19.73
CA PHE A 54 -36.84 -0.73 -20.86
C PHE A 54 -37.90 0.37 -20.99
N GLU A 55 -37.49 1.58 -21.39
CA GLU A 55 -38.42 2.70 -21.56
C GLU A 55 -39.25 2.55 -22.85
N TYR A 56 -40.49 3.04 -22.84
CA TYR A 56 -41.44 2.83 -23.94
C TYR A 56 -40.91 3.28 -25.31
N ASN A 57 -40.15 4.38 -25.36
CA ASN A 57 -39.55 4.88 -26.60
C ASN A 57 -38.44 3.97 -27.13
N GLU A 58 -37.69 3.28 -26.26
CA GLU A 58 -36.66 2.32 -26.67
C GLU A 58 -37.28 1.07 -27.27
N ILE A 59 -38.39 0.59 -26.68
CA ILE A 59 -39.14 -0.57 -27.18
C ILE A 59 -39.68 -0.30 -28.59
N LEU A 60 -40.20 0.91 -28.85
CA LEU A 60 -40.66 1.33 -30.17
C LEU A 60 -39.52 1.40 -31.21
N LEU A 61 -38.32 1.84 -30.80
CA LEU A 61 -37.13 1.84 -31.65
C LEU A 61 -36.71 0.42 -32.03
N PHE A 62 -36.78 -0.54 -31.09
CA PHE A 62 -36.49 -1.95 -31.38
C PHE A 62 -37.53 -2.61 -32.30
N LEU A 63 -38.81 -2.25 -32.18
CA LEU A 63 -39.86 -2.78 -33.04
C LEU A 63 -39.81 -2.21 -34.47
N THR A 64 -39.32 -0.97 -34.62
CA THR A 64 -39.22 -0.29 -35.92
C THR A 64 -37.92 -0.60 -36.67
N SER A 65 -36.83 -0.93 -35.98
CA SER A 65 -35.60 -1.42 -36.61
C SER A 65 -35.71 -2.90 -36.99
N LYS A 66 -36.54 -3.22 -37.99
CA LYS A 66 -36.57 -4.55 -38.64
C LYS A 66 -35.28 -4.79 -39.43
N THR A 67 -34.14 -4.93 -38.78
CA THR A 67 -32.89 -5.50 -39.32
C THR A 67 -31.81 -5.47 -38.24
N VAL A 68 -31.54 -6.61 -37.59
CA VAL A 68 -30.22 -7.28 -37.54
C VAL A 68 -30.43 -8.65 -36.87
N TRP A 69 -30.72 -9.63 -37.73
CA TRP A 69 -30.20 -11.00 -37.78
C TRP A 69 -29.57 -11.62 -36.53
N THR A 70 -30.32 -12.53 -35.92
CA THR A 70 -29.81 -13.71 -35.24
C THR A 70 -29.17 -14.65 -36.29
N LEU A 71 -27.87 -14.52 -36.56
CA LEU A 71 -27.11 -15.65 -37.07
C LEU A 71 -27.01 -16.66 -35.90
N LYS A 72 -27.67 -17.80 -36.05
CA LYS A 72 -27.40 -19.00 -35.24
C LYS A 72 -25.90 -19.22 -35.22
N THR A 73 -25.27 -19.04 -34.07
CA THR A 73 -23.92 -19.53 -33.83
C THR A 73 -24.06 -21.05 -33.69
N GLU A 74 -23.62 -21.79 -34.70
CA GLU A 74 -23.31 -23.20 -34.51
C GLU A 74 -22.37 -23.32 -33.30
N GLN A 75 -22.57 -24.34 -32.47
CA GLN A 75 -21.62 -24.63 -31.40
C GLN A 75 -20.23 -24.77 -32.05
N PRO A 76 -19.20 -24.06 -31.56
CA PRO A 76 -17.86 -24.18 -32.12
C PRO A 76 -17.44 -25.65 -32.11
N SER A 77 -16.88 -26.12 -33.22
CA SER A 77 -16.42 -27.51 -33.31
C SER A 77 -15.43 -27.82 -32.19
N GLU A 78 -15.38 -29.07 -31.77
CA GLU A 78 -14.58 -29.49 -30.62
C GLU A 78 -13.07 -29.20 -30.80
N ASP A 79 -12.61 -29.14 -32.06
CA ASP A 79 -11.23 -28.76 -32.40
C ASP A 79 -10.98 -27.24 -32.24
N ILE A 80 -11.95 -26.39 -32.57
CA ILE A 80 -11.86 -24.93 -32.34
C ILE A 80 -11.85 -24.64 -30.84
N LEU A 81 -12.65 -25.35 -30.05
CA LEU A 81 -12.66 -25.20 -28.59
C LEU A 81 -11.33 -25.60 -27.95
N LYS A 82 -10.66 -26.65 -28.45
CA LYS A 82 -9.31 -27.03 -27.97
C LYS A 82 -8.28 -25.96 -28.27
N GLU A 83 -8.31 -25.39 -29.47
CA GLU A 83 -7.38 -24.32 -29.85
C GLU A 83 -7.60 -23.04 -29.03
N VAL A 84 -8.87 -22.65 -28.84
CA VAL A 84 -9.26 -21.52 -27.98
C VAL A 84 -8.81 -21.76 -26.54
N ARG A 85 -9.01 -22.96 -25.99
CA ARG A 85 -8.59 -23.32 -24.63
C ARG A 85 -7.07 -23.22 -24.47
N LYS A 86 -6.30 -23.73 -25.44
CA LYS A 86 -4.84 -23.62 -25.45
C LYS A 86 -4.38 -22.17 -25.52
N ARG A 87 -4.98 -21.35 -26.38
CA ARG A 87 -4.62 -19.94 -26.51
C ARG A 87 -4.95 -19.14 -25.24
N ILE A 88 -6.12 -19.39 -24.64
CA ILE A 88 -6.49 -18.80 -23.34
C ILE A 88 -5.47 -19.19 -22.26
N GLN A 89 -5.02 -20.45 -22.23
CA GLN A 89 -4.00 -20.90 -21.30
C GLN A 89 -2.68 -20.12 -21.46
N GLU A 90 -2.20 -19.94 -22.69
CA GLU A 90 -0.99 -19.13 -22.97
C GLU A 90 -1.14 -17.66 -22.54
N ILE A 91 -2.32 -17.07 -22.72
CA ILE A 91 -2.62 -15.69 -22.30
C ILE A 91 -2.63 -15.59 -20.76
N ILE A 92 -3.21 -16.58 -20.08
CA ILE A 92 -3.28 -16.65 -18.62
C ILE A 92 -1.91 -16.99 -17.99
N ASP A 93 -1.07 -17.76 -18.67
CA ASP A 93 0.29 -18.06 -18.20
C ASP A 93 1.26 -16.90 -18.40
N GLY A 94 0.82 -15.84 -19.10
CA GLY A 94 1.58 -14.65 -19.41
C GLY A 94 1.08 -13.35 -18.74
N PRO A 95 1.47 -12.17 -19.26
CA PRO A 95 1.04 -10.88 -18.74
C PRO A 95 -0.48 -10.64 -18.89
N GLY A 96 -1.17 -11.43 -19.72
CA GLY A 96 -2.62 -11.43 -19.86
C GLY A 96 -3.37 -12.04 -18.67
N SER A 97 -2.67 -12.69 -17.74
CA SER A 97 -3.22 -13.26 -16.49
C SER A 97 -4.06 -12.30 -15.66
N MET A 98 -3.78 -11.00 -15.74
CA MET A 98 -4.52 -9.96 -15.00
C MET A 98 -5.81 -9.51 -15.71
N GLY A 99 -5.95 -9.80 -17.01
CA GLY A 99 -7.13 -9.47 -17.80
C GLY A 99 -8.36 -10.30 -17.38
N GLY A 100 -9.53 -9.68 -17.36
CA GLY A 100 -10.79 -10.43 -17.19
C GLY A 100 -11.21 -11.11 -18.50
N TYR A 101 -12.24 -11.95 -18.44
CA TYR A 101 -12.78 -12.63 -19.63
C TYR A 101 -13.18 -11.69 -20.78
N ARG A 102 -13.54 -10.44 -20.48
CA ARG A 102 -13.79 -9.38 -21.48
C ARG A 102 -12.53 -9.03 -22.27
N THR A 103 -11.41 -8.86 -21.56
CA THR A 103 -10.11 -8.52 -22.14
C THR A 103 -9.59 -9.69 -22.97
N VAL A 104 -9.63 -10.90 -22.41
CA VAL A 104 -9.19 -12.11 -23.12
C VAL A 104 -10.06 -12.38 -24.34
N TRP A 105 -11.38 -12.21 -24.24
CA TRP A 105 -12.29 -12.33 -25.39
C TRP A 105 -11.95 -11.33 -26.50
N HIS A 106 -11.69 -10.08 -26.14
CA HIS A 106 -11.31 -9.06 -27.13
C HIS A 106 -9.95 -9.34 -27.76
N THR A 107 -8.98 -9.86 -27.00
CA THR A 107 -7.69 -10.32 -27.55
C THR A 107 -7.88 -11.43 -28.57
N LEU A 108 -8.73 -12.42 -28.27
CA LEU A 108 -9.07 -13.50 -29.21
C LEU A 108 -9.76 -12.97 -30.48
N GLU A 109 -10.64 -11.97 -30.33
CA GLU A 109 -11.31 -11.33 -31.46
C GLU A 109 -10.33 -10.56 -32.37
N LEU A 110 -9.36 -9.85 -31.78
CA LEU A 110 -8.27 -9.19 -32.53
C LEU A 110 -7.37 -10.20 -33.25
N GLU A 111 -7.19 -11.39 -32.69
CA GLU A 111 -6.47 -12.52 -33.28
C GLU A 111 -7.30 -13.28 -34.33
N GLY A 112 -8.53 -12.82 -34.63
CA GLY A 112 -9.41 -13.40 -35.65
C GLY A 112 -10.23 -14.61 -35.17
N VAL A 113 -10.17 -14.95 -33.88
CA VAL A 113 -10.89 -16.07 -33.28
C VAL A 113 -12.26 -15.61 -32.79
N ARG A 114 -13.31 -15.92 -33.54
CA ARG A 114 -14.69 -15.56 -33.18
C ARG A 114 -15.33 -16.65 -32.33
N VAL A 115 -15.37 -16.41 -31.01
CA VAL A 115 -16.07 -17.27 -30.05
C VAL A 115 -17.06 -16.48 -29.20
N PRO A 116 -18.19 -17.08 -28.81
CA PRO A 116 -19.11 -16.44 -27.87
C PRO A 116 -18.40 -16.12 -26.55
N ARG A 117 -18.63 -14.93 -26.02
CA ARG A 117 -18.00 -14.46 -24.79
C ARG A 117 -18.29 -15.33 -23.57
N ILE A 118 -19.45 -16.00 -23.55
CA ILE A 118 -19.83 -16.95 -22.50
C ILE A 118 -18.89 -18.17 -22.46
N VAL A 119 -18.45 -18.66 -23.64
CA VAL A 119 -17.51 -19.78 -23.76
C VAL A 119 -16.15 -19.41 -23.20
N VAL A 120 -15.65 -18.21 -23.52
CA VAL A 120 -14.40 -17.69 -22.96
C VAL A 120 -14.50 -17.54 -21.44
N GLN A 121 -15.64 -17.06 -20.93
CA GLN A 121 -15.88 -16.94 -19.50
C GLN A 121 -15.86 -18.30 -18.80
N GLU A 122 -16.49 -19.32 -19.37
CA GLU A 122 -16.52 -20.68 -18.82
C GLU A 122 -15.14 -21.32 -18.82
N ILE A 123 -14.41 -21.25 -19.95
CA ILE A 123 -13.05 -21.77 -20.07
C ILE A 123 -12.11 -21.11 -19.06
N ILE A 124 -12.16 -19.77 -18.90
CA ILE A 124 -11.33 -19.07 -17.91
C ILE A 124 -11.71 -19.49 -16.49
N ARG A 125 -12.99 -19.74 -16.22
CA ARG A 125 -13.45 -20.16 -14.89
C ARG A 125 -13.00 -21.58 -14.55
N GLU A 126 -12.78 -22.42 -15.56
CA GLU A 126 -12.20 -23.76 -15.42
C GLU A 126 -10.68 -23.75 -15.30
N LEU A 127 -9.99 -22.96 -16.15
CA LEU A 127 -8.52 -22.91 -16.19
C LEU A 127 -7.94 -22.08 -15.04
N ASP A 128 -8.62 -21.02 -14.62
CA ASP A 128 -8.20 -20.11 -13.55
C ASP A 128 -9.37 -19.79 -12.60
N PRO A 129 -9.86 -20.79 -11.84
CA PRO A 129 -10.93 -20.60 -10.87
C PRO A 129 -10.51 -19.64 -9.75
N GLU A 130 -9.25 -19.70 -9.32
CA GLU A 130 -8.71 -18.82 -8.29
C GLU A 130 -8.63 -17.37 -8.76
N GLY A 131 -8.05 -17.09 -9.94
CA GLY A 131 -7.97 -15.75 -10.49
C GLY A 131 -9.34 -15.19 -10.89
N THR A 132 -10.29 -16.03 -11.28
CA THR A 132 -11.69 -15.62 -11.50
C THR A 132 -12.35 -15.15 -10.21
N GLU A 133 -12.17 -15.88 -9.11
CA GLU A 133 -12.68 -15.49 -7.80
C GLU A 133 -11.96 -14.25 -7.25
N LEU A 134 -10.65 -14.12 -7.44
CA LEU A 134 -9.87 -12.94 -7.06
C LEU A 134 -10.35 -11.68 -7.80
N ARG A 135 -10.62 -11.79 -9.11
CA ARG A 135 -11.15 -10.70 -9.95
C ARG A 135 -12.56 -10.30 -9.54
N LYS A 136 -13.45 -11.26 -9.25
CA LYS A 136 -14.80 -10.98 -8.72
C LYS A 136 -14.77 -10.20 -7.40
N ARG A 137 -13.75 -10.43 -6.58
CA ARG A 137 -13.56 -9.74 -5.28
C ARG A 137 -12.89 -8.37 -5.41
N HIS A 138 -12.53 -7.92 -6.61
CA HIS A 138 -11.74 -6.69 -6.85
C HIS A 138 -10.47 -6.60 -5.98
N CYS A 139 -9.87 -7.76 -5.65
CA CYS A 139 -8.72 -7.81 -4.76
C CYS A 139 -7.42 -7.85 -5.58
N LEU A 140 -6.58 -6.82 -5.44
CA LEU A 140 -5.19 -6.86 -5.92
C LEU A 140 -4.48 -8.05 -5.31
N LYS A 141 -3.76 -8.85 -6.12
CA LYS A 141 -2.86 -9.90 -5.64
C LYS A 141 -1.74 -9.25 -4.84
N ARG A 142 -1.93 -9.11 -3.52
CA ARG A 142 -0.86 -8.66 -2.63
C ARG A 142 0.24 -9.71 -2.63
N ARG A 143 1.47 -9.28 -2.89
CA ARG A 143 2.66 -10.13 -2.82
C ARG A 143 2.71 -10.77 -1.42
N GLN A 144 2.91 -12.07 -1.37
CA GLN A 144 3.09 -12.75 -0.09
C GLN A 144 4.48 -12.38 0.44
N TYR A 145 4.51 -11.66 1.56
CA TYR A 145 5.73 -11.44 2.31
C TYR A 145 6.06 -12.74 3.05
N HIS A 146 7.15 -13.40 2.67
CA HIS A 146 7.62 -14.63 3.31
C HIS A 146 8.95 -14.39 3.98
N ASN A 147 9.02 -14.72 5.27
CA ASN A 147 10.24 -14.74 6.05
C ASN A 147 10.20 -16.04 6.89
N PRO A 148 11.24 -16.89 6.85
CA PRO A 148 11.23 -18.21 7.48
C PRO A 148 11.29 -18.19 9.02
N GLY A 149 11.78 -17.12 9.63
CA GLY A 149 11.98 -17.05 11.08
C GLY A 149 12.56 -15.71 11.57
N PRO A 150 12.63 -15.49 12.88
CA PRO A 150 13.21 -14.28 13.44
C PRO A 150 14.69 -14.16 13.06
N ASN A 151 15.19 -12.93 12.96
CA ASN A 151 16.56 -12.59 12.54
C ASN A 151 16.91 -12.97 11.10
N TYR A 152 15.94 -13.38 10.29
CA TYR A 152 16.18 -13.47 8.85
C TYR A 152 16.34 -12.07 8.25
N ALA A 153 15.36 -11.18 8.43
CA ALA A 153 15.36 -9.86 7.83
C ALA A 153 14.94 -8.80 8.85
N TRP A 154 15.81 -7.84 9.09
CA TRP A 154 15.49 -6.64 9.88
C TRP A 154 15.16 -5.48 8.94
N HIS A 155 14.08 -4.77 9.23
CA HIS A 155 13.56 -3.67 8.43
C HIS A 155 13.78 -2.37 9.19
N VAL A 156 14.65 -1.51 8.67
CA VAL A 156 15.10 -0.27 9.32
C VAL A 156 14.53 0.93 8.56
N ASP A 157 14.10 1.95 9.29
CA ASP A 157 13.51 3.15 8.71
C ASP A 157 13.48 4.31 9.72
N GLY A 158 13.42 5.54 9.18
CA GLY A 158 13.26 6.78 9.94
C GLY A 158 11.80 7.25 9.98
N TYR A 159 11.41 7.88 11.09
CA TYR A 159 10.08 8.43 11.29
C TYR A 159 10.14 9.95 11.47
N ASP A 160 9.68 10.65 10.44
CA ASP A 160 9.89 12.10 10.32
C ASP A 160 8.72 12.96 10.80
N LYS A 161 7.61 12.38 11.27
CA LYS A 161 6.41 13.20 11.54
C LYS A 161 6.53 14.11 12.77
N VAL A 162 7.52 13.87 13.63
CA VAL A 162 7.88 14.72 14.79
C VAL A 162 9.21 15.45 14.59
N LYS A 163 9.89 15.22 13.46
CA LYS A 163 11.11 15.92 13.04
C LYS A 163 10.96 17.45 12.96
N PRO A 164 9.81 18.05 12.58
CA PRO A 164 9.68 19.51 12.55
C PRO A 164 9.98 20.19 13.89
N TRP A 165 9.78 19.50 15.02
CA TRP A 165 10.08 20.00 16.37
C TRP A 165 11.42 19.49 16.92
N GLY A 166 12.28 18.94 16.07
CA GLY A 166 13.62 18.48 16.44
C GLY A 166 13.72 17.04 16.91
N PHE A 167 12.66 16.22 16.78
CA PHE A 167 12.64 14.85 17.30
C PHE A 167 12.46 13.77 16.21
N PRO A 168 13.40 13.58 15.28
CA PRO A 168 13.35 12.40 14.42
C PRO A 168 13.46 11.10 15.24
N ILE A 169 12.76 10.05 14.81
CA ILE A 169 12.77 8.75 15.49
C ILE A 169 13.27 7.69 14.53
N HIS A 170 14.23 6.86 14.93
CA HIS A 170 14.66 5.70 14.17
C HIS A 170 14.04 4.43 14.73
N GLY A 171 13.62 3.53 13.85
CA GLY A 171 13.06 2.25 14.25
C GLY A 171 13.66 1.09 13.47
N CYS A 172 13.57 -0.09 14.07
CA CYS A 172 13.78 -1.34 13.37
C CYS A 172 12.81 -2.41 13.83
N ILE A 173 12.33 -3.20 12.87
CA ILE A 173 11.40 -4.30 13.13
C ILE A 173 11.90 -5.60 12.49
N ASP A 174 11.83 -6.69 13.25
CA ASP A 174 12.09 -8.02 12.71
C ASP A 174 10.95 -8.47 11.78
N GLY A 175 11.30 -8.93 10.59
CA GLY A 175 10.35 -9.21 9.52
C GLY A 175 9.44 -10.42 9.75
N TYR A 176 9.81 -11.35 10.64
CA TYR A 176 9.00 -12.53 10.98
C TYR A 176 8.13 -12.26 12.21
N SER A 177 8.78 -12.00 13.35
CA SER A 177 8.16 -11.83 14.66
C SER A 177 7.40 -10.51 14.77
N ARG A 178 7.81 -9.50 14.00
CA ARG A 178 7.40 -8.09 14.14
C ARG A 178 7.81 -7.48 15.48
N ARG A 179 8.86 -8.01 16.10
CA ARG A 179 9.46 -7.42 17.28
C ARG A 179 10.16 -6.13 16.89
N ILE A 180 9.95 -5.07 17.67
CA ILE A 180 10.69 -3.82 17.55
C ILE A 180 12.05 -4.03 18.22
N MET A 181 13.11 -3.91 17.42
CA MET A 181 14.48 -4.14 17.84
C MET A 181 15.00 -2.92 18.59
N TRP A 182 14.82 -1.73 18.01
CA TRP A 182 15.08 -0.44 18.62
C TRP A 182 14.02 0.58 18.18
N LEU A 183 13.85 1.63 18.98
CA LEU A 183 12.95 2.73 18.71
C LEU A 183 13.48 3.97 19.42
N GLU A 184 14.33 4.73 18.75
CA GLU A 184 15.20 5.71 19.40
C GLU A 184 14.96 7.12 18.85
N VAL A 185 14.87 8.11 19.73
CA VAL A 185 14.82 9.53 19.38
C VAL A 185 16.26 9.98 19.06
N ALA A 186 16.48 10.47 17.85
CA ALA A 186 17.79 10.93 17.39
C ALA A 186 17.84 12.45 17.26
N ARG A 187 19.03 13.04 17.32
CA ARG A 187 19.24 14.47 17.02
C ARG A 187 19.05 14.78 15.53
N SER A 188 19.34 13.80 14.68
CA SER A 188 19.28 13.93 13.23
C SER A 188 18.93 12.59 12.60
N ASN A 189 18.12 12.63 11.54
CA ASN A 189 17.86 11.48 10.68
C ASN A 189 18.70 11.47 9.39
N ASN A 190 19.53 12.49 9.18
CA ASN A 190 20.34 12.61 7.96
C ASN A 190 21.78 12.09 8.16
N LEU A 191 22.14 11.77 9.40
CA LEU A 191 23.49 11.36 9.79
C LEU A 191 23.57 9.83 9.83
N PRO A 192 24.44 9.20 9.02
CA PRO A 192 24.52 7.74 8.92
C PRO A 192 25.02 7.05 10.20
N GLU A 193 25.61 7.80 11.12
CA GLU A 193 26.13 7.31 12.39
C GLU A 193 25.02 6.85 13.32
N TYR A 194 23.86 7.51 13.35
CA TYR A 194 22.73 7.12 14.22
C TYR A 194 22.16 5.74 13.87
N PRO A 195 21.68 5.47 12.64
CA PRO A 195 21.16 4.14 12.31
C PRO A 195 22.24 3.06 12.48
N ALA A 196 23.50 3.36 12.17
CA ALA A 196 24.61 2.45 12.39
C ALA A 196 24.84 2.13 13.88
N MET A 197 24.82 3.14 14.75
CA MET A 197 24.98 3.01 16.19
C MET A 197 23.89 2.12 16.78
N TYR A 198 22.62 2.42 16.50
CA TYR A 198 21.48 1.63 16.97
C TYR A 198 21.53 0.18 16.47
N TYR A 199 21.99 -0.02 15.23
CA TYR A 199 22.18 -1.35 14.68
C TYR A 199 23.26 -2.14 15.42
N VAL A 200 24.41 -1.53 15.68
CA VAL A 200 25.53 -2.17 16.39
C VAL A 200 25.16 -2.47 17.85
N GLU A 201 24.44 -1.58 18.52
CA GLU A 201 23.89 -1.82 19.87
C GLU A 201 22.94 -3.03 19.86
N ALA A 202 22.01 -3.10 18.90
CA ALA A 202 21.11 -4.25 18.78
C ALA A 202 21.85 -5.57 18.49
N VAL A 203 22.91 -5.52 17.66
CA VAL A 203 23.78 -6.68 17.39
C VAL A 203 24.53 -7.11 18.65
N LYS A 204 25.04 -6.15 19.43
CA LYS A 204 25.73 -6.39 20.70
C LYS A 204 24.81 -7.06 21.72
N ASP A 205 23.60 -6.53 21.89
CA ASP A 205 22.62 -7.05 22.86
C ASP A 205 22.18 -8.49 22.54
N LEU A 206 22.09 -8.82 21.25
CA LEU A 206 21.71 -10.16 20.80
C LEU A 206 22.90 -11.12 20.64
N GLY A 207 24.13 -10.61 20.64
CA GLY A 207 25.34 -11.38 20.35
C GLY A 207 25.46 -11.81 18.88
N GLY A 208 24.79 -11.11 17.95
CA GLY A 208 24.82 -11.48 16.54
C GLY A 208 23.99 -10.59 15.61
N CYS A 209 24.14 -10.81 14.30
CA CYS A 209 23.48 -10.04 13.25
C CYS A 209 22.46 -10.86 12.45
N PRO A 210 21.44 -10.22 11.82
CA PRO A 210 20.46 -10.91 10.99
C PRO A 210 21.07 -11.40 9.67
N VAL A 211 20.36 -12.31 8.99
CA VAL A 211 20.75 -12.81 7.65
C VAL A 211 20.82 -11.66 6.63
N GLU A 212 19.79 -10.80 6.63
CA GLU A 212 19.72 -9.60 5.82
C GLU A 212 19.19 -8.38 6.60
N VAL A 213 19.66 -7.19 6.23
CA VAL A 213 19.06 -5.92 6.65
C VAL A 213 18.44 -5.24 5.42
N VAL A 214 17.25 -4.68 5.61
CA VAL A 214 16.47 -4.02 4.58
C VAL A 214 16.24 -2.57 5.00
N THR A 215 16.72 -1.64 4.19
CA THR A 215 16.50 -0.20 4.37
C THR A 215 15.90 0.40 3.11
N ASP A 216 15.42 1.63 3.23
CA ASP A 216 15.11 2.43 2.05
C ASP A 216 16.39 2.96 1.36
N LEU A 217 16.22 3.66 0.22
CA LEU A 217 17.34 4.23 -0.55
C LEU A 217 17.93 5.52 0.10
N GLY A 218 17.71 5.73 1.40
CA GLY A 218 18.31 6.82 2.16
C GLY A 218 19.84 6.73 2.22
N THR A 219 20.52 7.87 2.09
CA THR A 219 21.98 7.97 2.17
C THR A 219 22.51 7.69 3.59
N GLU A 220 21.68 7.94 4.59
CA GLU A 220 21.94 7.69 6.00
C GLU A 220 22.12 6.18 6.30
N ASN A 221 21.62 5.28 5.44
CA ASN A 221 21.73 3.85 5.66
C ASN A 221 23.07 3.24 5.20
N GLY A 222 23.93 4.03 4.54
CA GLY A 222 25.17 3.54 3.93
C GLY A 222 26.16 2.93 4.92
N LEU A 223 26.30 3.52 6.10
CA LEU A 223 27.21 2.99 7.14
C LEU A 223 26.67 1.68 7.71
N LEU A 224 25.38 1.62 8.05
CA LEU A 224 24.69 0.40 8.48
C LEU A 224 24.85 -0.72 7.45
N ALA A 225 24.66 -0.42 6.16
CA ALA A 225 24.79 -1.39 5.07
C ALA A 225 26.20 -1.98 4.99
N SER A 226 27.21 -1.12 5.19
CA SER A 226 28.62 -1.52 5.19
C SER A 226 28.94 -2.43 6.37
N ILE A 227 28.45 -2.08 7.56
CA ILE A 227 28.62 -2.88 8.79
C ILE A 227 27.97 -4.26 8.64
N GLN A 228 26.74 -4.31 8.12
CA GLN A 228 26.05 -5.59 7.90
C GLN A 228 26.82 -6.48 6.90
N SER A 229 27.32 -5.88 5.82
CA SER A 229 28.12 -6.60 4.83
C SER A 229 29.42 -7.15 5.43
N TYR A 230 30.04 -6.40 6.35
CA TYR A 230 31.22 -6.81 7.09
C TYR A 230 30.92 -7.98 8.05
N PHE A 231 29.93 -7.86 8.93
CA PHE A 231 29.57 -8.92 9.88
C PHE A 231 29.19 -10.24 9.18
N ARG A 232 28.50 -10.16 8.04
CA ARG A 232 28.10 -11.34 7.28
C ARG A 232 29.13 -11.83 6.28
N GLN A 233 30.23 -11.07 6.07
CA GLN A 233 31.21 -11.30 5.01
C GLN A 233 30.52 -11.52 3.65
N ASN A 234 29.45 -10.76 3.40
CA ASN A 234 28.59 -10.91 2.23
C ASN A 234 28.01 -9.55 1.83
N PRO A 235 28.37 -9.00 0.64
CA PRO A 235 27.84 -7.71 0.18
C PRO A 235 26.33 -7.73 -0.09
N ASP A 236 25.74 -8.91 -0.34
CA ASP A 236 24.30 -9.06 -0.56
C ASP A 236 23.50 -9.20 0.75
N ALA A 237 24.16 -9.11 1.90
CA ALA A 237 23.51 -9.14 3.22
C ALA A 237 22.75 -7.84 3.55
N HIS A 238 22.90 -6.79 2.75
CA HIS A 238 22.10 -5.58 2.82
C HIS A 238 21.29 -5.39 1.54
N ARG A 239 20.00 -5.04 1.67
CA ARG A 239 19.11 -4.79 0.54
C ARG A 239 18.45 -3.42 0.64
N TYR A 240 18.77 -2.55 -0.31
CA TYR A 240 18.03 -1.33 -0.56
C TYR A 240 16.70 -1.63 -1.26
N VAL A 241 15.59 -1.12 -0.70
CA VAL A 241 14.26 -1.24 -1.31
C VAL A 241 13.58 0.11 -1.34
N PRO A 242 12.78 0.46 -2.38
CA PRO A 242 11.95 1.66 -2.30
C PRO A 242 11.07 1.65 -1.04
N SER A 243 10.84 2.79 -0.37
CA SER A 243 10.03 2.88 0.87
C SER A 243 8.72 2.05 0.83
N PRO A 244 7.90 2.06 -0.26
CA PRO A 244 6.69 1.23 -0.33
C PRO A 244 6.91 -0.30 -0.25
N ARG A 245 8.17 -0.75 -0.40
CA ARG A 245 8.59 -2.14 -0.27
C ARG A 245 9.12 -2.46 1.14
N ASN A 246 9.47 -1.47 1.95
CA ASN A 246 9.82 -1.62 3.37
C ASN A 246 8.55 -1.80 4.24
N GLN A 247 7.67 -2.71 3.84
CA GLN A 247 6.28 -2.77 4.29
C GLN A 247 6.12 -3.07 5.78
N ARG A 248 7.10 -3.73 6.40
CA ARG A 248 7.01 -4.15 7.79
C ARG A 248 7.06 -2.94 8.72
N ILE A 249 8.07 -2.11 8.56
CA ILE A 249 8.25 -0.93 9.40
C ILE A 249 7.30 0.19 9.01
N GLU A 250 7.06 0.42 7.72
CA GLU A 250 6.06 1.38 7.24
C GLU A 250 4.65 1.05 7.74
N GLY A 251 4.29 -0.24 7.73
CA GLY A 251 3.03 -0.71 8.31
C GLY A 251 2.96 -0.45 9.82
N TRP A 252 4.08 -0.60 10.53
CA TRP A 252 4.17 -0.32 11.95
C TRP A 252 4.13 1.18 12.26
N TRP A 253 4.75 2.04 11.45
CA TRP A 253 4.65 3.50 11.57
C TRP A 253 3.21 3.98 11.44
N SER A 254 2.38 3.32 10.64
CA SER A 254 0.93 3.60 10.59
C SER A 254 0.26 3.35 11.95
N PHE A 255 0.64 2.27 12.65
CA PHE A 255 0.16 1.99 14.00
C PHE A 255 0.68 3.03 15.00
N TYR A 256 1.99 3.29 15.03
CA TYR A 256 2.60 4.28 15.93
C TYR A 256 1.98 5.66 15.75
N SER A 257 1.81 6.09 14.50
CA SER A 257 1.22 7.36 14.13
C SER A 257 -0.22 7.54 14.60
N LYS A 258 -1.02 6.48 14.65
CA LYS A 258 -2.43 6.55 15.04
C LYS A 258 -2.60 6.50 16.56
N ASN A 259 -1.82 5.66 17.22
CA ASN A 259 -2.03 5.33 18.63
C ASN A 259 -1.18 6.18 19.58
N ARG A 260 -0.08 6.77 19.11
CA ARG A 260 0.92 7.43 19.98
C ARG A 260 1.33 8.79 19.45
N SER A 261 2.13 8.87 18.39
CA SER A 261 2.73 10.14 17.97
C SER A 261 1.74 11.17 17.42
N SER A 262 0.50 10.80 17.08
CA SER A 262 -0.57 11.78 16.81
C SER A 262 -0.76 12.76 17.95
N TRP A 263 -0.66 12.29 19.19
CA TRP A 263 -0.78 13.13 20.38
C TRP A 263 0.39 14.12 20.47
N TRP A 264 1.64 13.65 20.35
CA TRP A 264 2.84 14.50 20.36
C TRP A 264 2.82 15.57 19.26
N ARG A 265 2.42 15.20 18.04
CA ARG A 265 2.29 16.16 16.94
C ARG A 265 1.27 17.25 17.25
N ASN A 266 0.09 16.87 17.76
CA ASN A 266 -0.94 17.85 18.13
C ASN A 266 -0.48 18.74 19.29
N PHE A 267 0.24 18.16 20.26
CA PHE A 267 0.79 18.89 21.40
C PHE A 267 1.80 19.95 20.97
N PHE A 268 2.84 19.58 20.22
CA PHE A 268 3.84 20.54 19.76
C PHE A 268 3.26 21.55 18.77
N GLN A 269 2.36 21.12 17.88
CA GLN A 269 1.68 22.04 16.96
C GLN A 269 0.84 23.09 17.70
N ALA A 270 0.18 22.71 18.81
CA ALA A 270 -0.57 23.66 19.63
C ALA A 270 0.36 24.68 20.29
N LEU A 271 1.49 24.23 20.85
CA LEU A 271 2.48 25.12 21.45
C LEU A 271 3.07 26.10 20.43
N GLU A 272 3.32 25.65 19.19
CA GLU A 272 3.82 26.49 18.11
C GLU A 272 2.79 27.53 17.69
N THR A 273 1.53 27.11 17.53
CA THR A 273 0.42 27.99 17.14
C THR A 273 0.14 29.06 18.20
N ASP A 274 0.28 28.71 19.49
CA ASP A 274 0.13 29.62 20.62
C ASP A 274 1.35 30.53 20.83
N GLY A 275 2.43 30.37 20.04
CA GLY A 275 3.66 31.14 20.17
C GLY A 275 4.47 30.81 21.42
N LYS A 276 4.24 29.65 22.04
CA LYS A 276 4.98 29.18 23.23
C LYS A 276 6.31 28.55 22.90
N ILE A 277 6.43 27.96 21.71
CA ILE A 277 7.71 27.46 21.20
C ILE A 277 8.13 28.30 19.99
N ASP A 278 9.40 28.67 19.95
CA ASP A 278 10.00 29.39 18.84
C ASP A 278 11.03 28.50 18.15
N LEU A 279 10.66 27.95 16.99
CA LEU A 279 11.53 27.11 16.18
C LEU A 279 12.48 27.91 15.27
N THR A 280 12.50 29.24 15.37
CA THR A 280 13.44 30.08 14.62
C THR A 280 14.73 30.35 15.39
N SER A 281 14.66 30.31 16.72
CA SER A 281 15.80 30.46 17.63
C SER A 281 16.46 29.12 17.94
N GLU A 282 17.77 29.04 17.75
CA GLU A 282 18.54 27.82 18.04
C GLU A 282 18.51 27.49 19.54
N MET A 283 18.64 28.50 20.40
CA MET A 283 18.50 28.35 21.86
C MET A 283 17.17 27.71 22.26
N ASN A 284 16.07 28.12 21.63
CA ASN A 284 14.74 27.55 21.93
C ASN A 284 14.61 26.11 21.43
N LYS A 285 15.17 25.77 20.26
CA LYS A 285 15.22 24.38 19.79
C LYS A 285 16.04 23.49 20.72
N GLU A 286 17.19 23.96 21.17
CA GLU A 286 18.06 23.22 22.07
C GLU A 286 17.43 23.05 23.46
N CYS A 287 16.75 24.09 23.97
CA CYS A 287 15.95 23.99 25.19
C CYS A 287 14.80 22.98 25.05
N LEU A 288 14.12 22.99 23.90
CA LEU A 288 13.05 22.06 23.60
C LEU A 288 13.60 20.62 23.59
N TRP A 289 14.72 20.39 22.91
CA TRP A 289 15.41 19.10 22.93
C TRP A 289 15.79 18.68 24.36
N TYR A 290 16.43 19.58 25.12
CA TYR A 290 16.88 19.33 26.49
C TYR A 290 15.74 18.85 27.39
N CYS A 291 14.58 19.51 27.32
CA CYS A 291 13.45 19.22 28.19
C CYS A 291 12.63 18.00 27.74
N PHE A 292 12.48 17.77 26.43
CA PHE A 292 11.53 16.77 25.91
C PHE A 292 12.16 15.49 25.37
N SER A 293 13.43 15.48 24.98
CA SER A 293 14.07 14.30 24.36
C SER A 293 13.99 13.06 25.26
N GLY A 294 14.33 13.19 26.55
CA GLY A 294 14.25 12.10 27.53
C GLY A 294 12.82 11.61 27.78
N VAL A 295 11.84 12.52 27.84
CA VAL A 295 10.42 12.16 28.02
C VAL A 295 9.88 11.43 26.79
N LEU A 296 10.25 11.89 25.59
CA LEU A 296 9.83 11.28 24.33
C LEU A 296 10.50 9.90 24.14
N GLN A 297 11.76 9.76 24.53
CA GLN A 297 12.46 8.47 24.54
C GLN A 297 11.77 7.48 25.50
N ALA A 298 11.44 7.91 26.71
CA ALA A 298 10.72 7.06 27.66
C ALA A 298 9.34 6.60 27.14
N ASP A 299 8.61 7.45 26.40
CA ASP A 299 7.37 7.04 25.72
C ASP A 299 7.66 6.04 24.59
N CYS A 300 8.74 6.23 23.81
CA CYS A 300 9.18 5.26 22.80
C CYS A 300 9.49 3.89 23.43
N ASP A 301 10.22 3.86 24.55
CA ASP A 301 10.53 2.63 25.29
C ASP A 301 9.25 1.92 25.76
N ALA A 302 8.31 2.68 26.33
CA ALA A 302 7.02 2.14 26.76
C ALA A 302 6.19 1.58 25.58
N VAL A 303 6.27 2.23 24.41
CA VAL A 303 5.61 1.76 23.18
C VAL A 303 6.25 0.50 22.64
N LYS A 304 7.59 0.43 22.62
CA LYS A 304 8.36 -0.75 22.24
C LYS A 304 8.02 -1.94 23.12
N GLU A 305 8.03 -1.77 24.44
CA GLU A 305 7.68 -2.82 25.41
C GLU A 305 6.23 -3.29 25.23
N HIS A 306 5.28 -2.35 25.12
CA HIS A 306 3.88 -2.70 24.87
C HIS A 306 3.71 -3.48 23.57
N TRP A 307 4.36 -3.03 22.49
CA TRP A 307 4.29 -3.71 21.20
C TRP A 307 4.92 -5.10 21.26
N ASN A 308 6.06 -5.25 21.90
CA ASN A 308 6.77 -6.53 21.92
C ASN A 308 6.04 -7.60 22.76
N THR A 309 5.28 -7.18 23.77
CA THR A 309 4.56 -8.07 24.69
C THR A 309 3.09 -8.31 24.33
N HIS A 310 2.45 -7.44 23.53
CA HIS A 310 1.04 -7.61 23.17
C HIS A 310 0.81 -8.76 22.17
N TYR A 311 -0.40 -9.34 22.21
CA TYR A 311 -0.77 -10.42 21.31
C TYR A 311 -1.28 -9.88 19.96
N ILE A 312 -0.59 -10.23 18.87
CA ILE A 312 -1.05 -9.92 17.52
C ILE A 312 -1.91 -11.06 16.99
N ARG A 313 -3.16 -10.73 16.65
CA ARG A 313 -4.12 -11.69 16.10
C ARG A 313 -3.70 -12.19 14.72
N ARG A 314 -3.98 -13.46 14.45
CA ARG A 314 -3.83 -14.06 13.12
C ARG A 314 -4.76 -13.35 12.14
N SER A 315 -4.23 -12.94 11.00
CA SER A 315 -5.02 -12.36 9.90
C SER A 315 -5.25 -13.41 8.81
N ARG A 316 -6.24 -13.18 7.94
CA ARG A 316 -6.52 -14.04 6.78
C ARG A 316 -5.40 -14.07 5.73
N HIS A 317 -4.35 -13.26 5.89
CA HIS A 317 -3.34 -12.99 4.86
C HIS A 317 -1.94 -13.49 5.28
N ASN A 318 -1.81 -14.76 5.70
CA ASN A 318 -0.54 -15.40 6.08
C ASN A 318 0.27 -14.66 7.17
N THR A 319 -0.40 -13.93 8.05
CA THR A 319 0.27 -13.31 9.20
C THR A 319 0.37 -14.32 10.34
N VAL A 320 1.59 -14.60 10.81
CA VAL A 320 1.82 -15.42 12.00
C VAL A 320 1.16 -14.72 13.20
N GLY A 321 0.29 -15.41 13.93
CA GLY A 321 -0.34 -14.88 15.14
C GLY A 321 0.54 -15.18 16.36
N GLY A 322 0.62 -14.27 17.31
CA GLY A 322 1.46 -14.44 18.50
C GLY A 322 1.90 -13.11 19.10
N ARG A 323 2.55 -13.20 20.26
CA ARG A 323 3.26 -12.06 20.87
C ARG A 323 4.62 -11.92 20.19
N PRO A 324 5.05 -10.73 19.75
CA PRO A 324 6.34 -10.58 19.07
C PRO A 324 7.53 -11.19 19.81
N ASP A 325 7.65 -10.99 21.13
CA ASP A 325 8.71 -11.63 21.92
C ASP A 325 8.63 -13.16 21.89
N SER A 326 7.43 -13.73 21.96
CA SER A 326 7.25 -15.18 21.86
C SER A 326 7.61 -15.70 20.47
N LEU A 327 7.28 -14.95 19.41
CA LEU A 327 7.64 -15.29 18.03
C LEU A 327 9.15 -15.17 17.79
N PHE A 328 9.82 -14.29 18.53
CA PHE A 328 11.24 -14.01 18.39
C PHE A 328 12.13 -14.97 19.19
N PHE A 329 11.83 -15.16 20.47
CA PHE A 329 12.66 -15.97 21.39
C PHE A 329 12.28 -17.45 21.40
N LEU A 330 11.06 -17.81 20.96
CA LEU A 330 10.59 -19.20 20.90
C LEU A 330 10.13 -19.59 19.47
N PRO A 331 10.97 -19.40 18.44
CA PRO A 331 10.57 -19.64 17.05
C PRO A 331 10.10 -21.07 16.79
N GLU A 332 10.74 -22.05 17.43
CA GLU A 332 10.43 -23.47 17.29
C GLU A 332 9.00 -23.80 17.76
N TYR A 333 8.52 -23.14 18.82
CA TYR A 333 7.16 -23.29 19.33
C TYR A 333 6.10 -22.82 18.31
N HIS A 334 6.47 -21.87 17.44
CA HIS A 334 5.60 -21.33 16.39
C HIS A 334 5.85 -21.97 15.01
N GLY A 335 6.68 -23.02 14.95
CA GLY A 335 7.04 -23.71 13.71
C GLY A 335 7.89 -22.87 12.76
N ALA A 336 8.62 -21.87 13.29
CA ALA A 336 9.55 -21.06 12.53
C ALA A 336 10.95 -21.69 12.49
N VAL A 337 11.76 -21.25 11.52
CA VAL A 337 13.18 -21.58 11.48
C VAL A 337 13.90 -20.81 12.61
N ASN A 338 14.71 -21.53 13.39
CA ASN A 338 15.56 -20.97 14.44
C ASN A 338 17.02 -20.81 13.94
N ASN A 339 17.90 -20.21 14.76
CA ASN A 339 19.35 -20.08 14.52
C ASN A 339 19.72 -19.30 13.25
N LEU A 340 18.90 -18.31 12.89
CA LEU A 340 19.17 -17.39 11.78
C LEU A 340 20.04 -16.20 12.21
N LEU A 341 20.19 -15.98 13.51
CA LEU A 341 21.12 -15.00 14.06
C LEU A 341 22.56 -15.50 13.87
N SER A 342 23.37 -14.72 13.19
CA SER A 342 24.78 -15.04 12.95
C SER A 342 25.62 -14.45 14.05
N SER A 343 26.33 -15.31 14.79
CA SER A 343 27.25 -14.87 15.83
C SER A 343 28.28 -13.89 15.26
N VAL A 344 28.51 -12.80 15.98
CA VAL A 344 29.56 -11.82 15.67
C VAL A 344 30.50 -11.78 16.87
N GLU A 345 31.81 -11.80 16.63
CA GLU A 345 32.77 -11.81 17.73
C GLU A 345 32.74 -10.47 18.48
N PRO A 346 32.80 -10.46 19.83
CA PRO A 346 32.75 -9.22 20.60
C PRO A 346 33.80 -8.19 20.19
N ASN A 347 34.99 -8.64 19.78
CA ASN A 347 36.06 -7.77 19.29
C ASN A 347 35.72 -7.10 17.96
N GLU A 348 34.97 -7.76 17.08
CA GLU A 348 34.51 -7.17 15.81
C GLU A 348 33.45 -6.10 16.08
N ILE A 349 32.53 -6.37 17.00
CA ILE A 349 31.53 -5.39 17.45
C ILE A 349 32.22 -4.16 18.01
N GLU A 350 33.17 -4.34 18.94
CA GLU A 350 33.91 -3.23 19.55
C GLU A 350 34.73 -2.44 18.53
N CYS A 351 35.38 -3.12 17.59
CA CYS A 351 36.12 -2.48 16.51
C CYS A 351 35.21 -1.59 15.64
N VAL A 352 34.03 -2.07 15.27
CA VAL A 352 33.06 -1.29 14.50
C VAL A 352 32.50 -0.14 15.33
N SER A 353 32.15 -0.38 16.60
CA SER A 353 31.65 0.67 17.49
C SER A 353 32.61 1.85 17.60
N GLN A 354 33.92 1.59 17.68
CA GLN A 354 34.94 2.65 17.74
C GLN A 354 35.10 3.44 16.43
N GLN A 355 34.65 2.90 15.30
CA GLN A 355 34.69 3.59 14.00
C GLN A 355 33.46 4.48 13.77
N ILE A 356 32.37 4.26 14.53
CA ILE A 356 31.19 5.11 14.48
C ILE A 356 31.45 6.35 15.33
N ILE A 357 31.87 7.44 14.67
CA ILE A 357 32.15 8.71 15.34
C ILE A 357 30.89 9.57 15.27
N VAL A 358 30.04 9.48 16.29
CA VAL A 358 28.96 10.45 16.46
C VAL A 358 29.59 11.74 16.98
N THR A 359 29.68 12.76 16.12
CA THR A 359 30.06 14.10 16.55
C THR A 359 28.97 14.64 17.48
N GLN A 360 29.20 14.50 18.78
CA GLN A 360 28.56 15.34 19.78
C GLN A 360 29.29 16.69 19.68
N ASP A 361 28.85 17.55 18.76
CA ASP A 361 29.23 18.95 18.89
C ASP A 361 28.76 19.38 20.28
N THR A 362 29.70 19.75 21.16
CA THR A 362 29.39 20.35 22.44
C THR A 362 28.58 21.60 22.17
N ASP A 363 27.28 21.47 22.36
CA ASP A 363 26.35 22.56 22.16
C ASP A 363 26.40 23.46 23.40
N GLU A 364 26.88 24.69 23.21
CA GLU A 364 27.01 25.69 24.26
C GLU A 364 25.69 25.93 25.02
N TYR A 365 24.54 25.72 24.38
CA TYR A 365 23.24 25.82 25.04
C TYR A 365 22.97 24.62 25.96
N GLN A 366 23.36 23.40 25.58
CA GLN A 366 23.19 22.22 26.44
C GLN A 366 24.03 22.36 27.71
N GLU A 367 25.30 22.80 27.58
CA GLU A 367 26.17 23.08 28.74
C GLU A 367 25.59 24.19 29.63
N TYR A 368 25.02 25.23 29.02
CA TYR A 368 24.32 26.29 29.75
C TYR A 368 23.10 25.76 30.52
N PHE A 369 22.27 24.93 29.90
CA PHE A 369 21.09 24.36 30.57
C PHE A 369 21.49 23.41 31.69
N ASP A 370 22.53 22.60 31.51
CA ASP A 370 23.10 21.78 32.58
C ASP A 370 23.52 22.64 33.77
N TYR A 371 24.28 23.72 33.53
CA TYR A 371 24.67 24.65 34.59
C TYR A 371 23.47 25.27 35.34
N VAL A 372 22.42 25.69 34.62
CA VAL A 372 21.22 26.26 35.22
C VAL A 372 20.42 25.22 36.02
N VAL A 373 20.26 24.00 35.48
CA VAL A 373 19.53 22.91 36.11
C VAL A 373 20.23 22.44 37.38
N GLU A 374 21.55 22.27 37.34
CA GLU A 374 22.38 21.93 38.49
C GLU A 374 22.34 23.04 39.55
N GLY A 375 22.53 24.30 39.13
CA GLY A 375 22.53 25.45 40.03
C GLY A 375 21.19 25.68 40.75
N LEU A 376 20.09 25.26 40.13
CA LEU A 376 18.74 25.38 40.68
C LEU A 376 18.18 24.08 41.25
N ASN A 377 18.97 22.99 41.23
CA ASN A 377 18.57 21.65 41.66
C ASN A 377 17.22 21.22 41.06
N ILE A 378 17.05 21.44 39.76
CA ILE A 378 15.87 21.04 38.99
C ILE A 378 16.02 19.56 38.64
N GLU A 379 15.02 18.75 38.94
CA GLU A 379 15.01 17.33 38.56
C GLU A 379 14.69 17.16 37.06
N ALA A 380 15.23 16.10 36.46
CA ALA A 380 14.92 15.74 35.08
C ALA A 380 13.42 15.40 34.94
N PRO A 381 12.74 15.89 33.89
CA PRO A 381 11.31 15.73 33.73
C PRO A 381 10.98 14.28 33.39
N THR A 382 9.93 13.75 34.02
CA THR A 382 9.42 12.39 33.76
C THR A 382 8.11 12.41 32.98
N THR A 383 7.40 13.55 33.00
CA THR A 383 6.14 13.74 32.30
C THR A 383 6.22 14.91 31.32
N TRP A 384 5.34 14.90 30.30
CA TRP A 384 5.24 16.00 29.34
C TRP A 384 4.90 17.35 30.01
N LYS A 385 4.22 17.33 31.17
CA LYS A 385 3.88 18.54 31.93
C LYS A 385 5.12 19.12 32.61
N GLU A 386 5.92 18.27 33.24
CA GLU A 386 7.18 18.66 33.87
C GLU A 386 8.15 19.18 32.80
N ALA A 387 8.23 18.51 31.65
CA ALA A 387 9.05 18.98 30.52
C ALA A 387 8.61 20.36 30.01
N LEU A 388 7.30 20.60 29.89
CA LEU A 388 6.79 21.91 29.50
C LEU A 388 7.11 23.00 30.55
N GLN A 389 6.93 22.68 31.83
CA GLN A 389 7.26 23.61 32.92
C GLN A 389 8.76 23.93 32.97
N GLN A 390 9.61 22.93 32.76
CA GLN A 390 11.05 23.11 32.69
C GLN A 390 11.43 23.95 31.47
N TYR A 391 10.85 23.68 30.31
CA TYR A 391 11.06 24.46 29.10
C TYR A 391 10.70 25.93 29.31
N GLU A 392 9.48 26.23 29.81
CA GLU A 392 9.03 27.60 30.10
C GLU A 392 9.95 28.30 31.12
N LYS A 393 10.47 27.56 32.11
CA LYS A 393 11.39 28.11 33.12
C LYS A 393 12.77 28.40 32.53
N LEU A 394 13.35 27.49 31.75
CA LEU A 394 14.68 27.65 31.19
C LEU A 394 14.73 28.74 30.12
N THR A 395 13.71 28.83 29.25
CA THR A 395 13.63 29.91 28.26
C THR A 395 13.49 31.27 28.93
N HIS A 396 12.66 31.38 29.98
CA HIS A 396 12.54 32.62 30.75
C HIS A 396 13.87 33.03 31.42
N ILE A 397 14.61 32.08 32.01
CA ILE A 397 15.91 32.37 32.62
C ILE A 397 16.93 32.81 31.56
N ALA A 398 16.91 32.20 30.37
CA ALA A 398 17.80 32.56 29.28
C ALA A 398 17.52 33.96 28.73
N GLU A 399 16.25 34.38 28.64
CA GLU A 399 15.85 35.69 28.11
C GLU A 399 15.99 36.84 29.12
N PHE A 400 15.62 36.61 30.38
CA PHE A 400 15.51 37.67 31.39
C PHE A 400 16.56 37.59 32.51
N GLY A 401 17.38 36.53 32.52
CA GLY A 401 18.27 36.23 33.61
C GLY A 401 17.55 35.64 34.83
N PHE A 402 18.32 35.12 35.78
CA PHE A 402 17.79 34.60 37.02
C PHE A 402 17.41 35.74 37.98
N SER A 403 16.12 35.87 38.30
CA SER A 403 15.67 36.69 39.45
C SER A 403 15.31 35.74 40.61
N PRO A 404 16.04 35.81 41.74
CA PRO A 404 15.87 34.92 42.89
C PRO A 404 14.52 35.06 43.62
#